data_AF-A0A381R7A7-F1
#
_entry.id   AF-A0A381R7A7-F1
#
_cell.length_a   1.000
_cell.length_b   1.000
_cell.length_c   1.000
_cell.angle_alpha   90.00
_cell.angle_beta   90.00
_cell.angle_gamma   90.00
#
_symmetry.space_group_name_H-M   'P 1'
#
loop_
_entity.id
_entity.type
_entity.pdbx_description
1 polymer ?
#
loop_
_entity_poly.entity_id
_entity_poly.type
_entity_poly.pdbx_seq_one_letter_code
_entity_poly.pdbx_strand_id
1 'polypeptide(L)'
;MLRNLATSLFRHERIETTTAKAKELRPYAERLITLARRGDLHARRLVARKIQDREVLGKLFDEISPRYAERPGGYTRILKLGNRKGDAAEISLIELVN
;
A
#
# COMPACT_ATOMS: atom_id res chain seq x y z
N MET A 1 -0.81 -8.62 10.34
CA MET A 1 0.20 -8.69 9.27
C MET A 1 0.03 -7.60 8.21
N LEU A 2 -1.13 -7.48 7.54
CA LEU A 2 -1.33 -6.52 6.43
C LEU A 2 -1.05 -5.05 6.77
N ARG A 3 -1.29 -4.63 8.02
CA ARG A 3 -0.96 -3.27 8.48
C ARG A 3 0.52 -2.95 8.29
N ASN A 4 1.41 -3.84 8.73
CA ASN A 4 2.85 -3.63 8.61
C ASN A 4 3.27 -3.60 7.13
N LEU A 5 2.73 -4.51 6.30
CA LEU A 5 3.02 -4.51 4.86
C LEU A 5 2.52 -3.23 4.17
N ALA A 6 1.34 -2.71 4.54
CA ALA A 6 0.84 -1.45 4.02
C ALA A 6 1.69 -0.26 4.48
N THR A 7 2.10 -0.24 5.75
CA THR A 7 3.04 0.76 6.28
C THR A 7 4.35 0.73 5.49
N SER A 8 4.93 -0.45 5.26
CA SER A 8 6.16 -0.60 4.47
C SER A 8 5.95 -0.18 3.01
N LEU A 9 4.82 -0.54 2.40
CA LEU A 9 4.47 -0.14 1.03
C LEU A 9 4.38 1.38 0.92
N PHE A 10 3.69 2.07 1.82
CA PHE A 10 3.59 3.53 1.76
C PHE A 10 4.90 4.24 2.13
N ARG A 11 5.71 3.66 3.01
CA ARG A 11 7.03 4.19 3.35
C ARG A 11 7.97 4.15 2.15
N HIS A 12 8.09 2.99 1.49
CA HIS A 12 9.08 2.75 0.44
C HIS A 12 8.54 2.83 -0.98
N GLU A 13 7.23 2.98 -1.16
CA GLU A 13 6.47 2.98 -2.43
C GLU A 13 6.56 1.68 -3.24
N ARG A 14 7.49 0.78 -2.90
CA ARG A 14 7.64 -0.56 -3.45
C ARG A 14 8.16 -1.52 -2.38
N ILE A 15 7.65 -2.75 -2.35
CA ILE A 15 8.14 -3.81 -1.48
C ILE A 15 8.09 -5.17 -2.18
N GLU A 16 9.04 -6.03 -1.85
CA GLU A 16 9.03 -7.42 -2.29
C GLU A 16 8.39 -8.31 -1.22
N THR A 17 7.49 -9.18 -1.64
CA THR A 17 6.83 -10.13 -0.73
C THR A 17 6.35 -11.36 -1.51
N THR A 18 5.76 -12.33 -0.82
CA THR A 18 5.20 -13.50 -1.51
C THR A 18 4.00 -13.08 -2.36
N THR A 19 3.79 -13.73 -3.51
CA THR A 19 2.68 -13.40 -4.42
C THR A 19 1.33 -13.43 -3.71
N ALA A 20 1.11 -14.38 -2.79
CA ALA A 20 -0.09 -14.46 -1.98
C ALA A 20 -0.30 -13.20 -1.12
N LYS A 21 0.74 -12.75 -0.41
CA LYS A 21 0.70 -11.54 0.42
C LYS A 21 0.52 -10.27 -0.41
N ALA A 22 1.15 -10.19 -1.58
CA ALA A 22 0.98 -9.07 -2.50
C ALA A 22 -0.47 -8.95 -2.98
N LYS A 23 -1.09 -10.08 -3.37
CA LYS A 23 -2.49 -10.14 -3.79
C LYS A 23 -3.46 -9.74 -2.68
N GLU A 24 -3.18 -10.15 -1.44
CA GLU A 24 -3.98 -9.77 -0.27
C GLU A 24 -3.78 -8.28 0.11
N LEU A 25 -2.56 -7.76 -0.05
CA LEU A 25 -2.22 -6.38 0.25
C LEU A 25 -2.87 -5.38 -0.72
N ARG A 26 -2.99 -5.72 -2.01
CA ARG A 26 -3.57 -4.82 -3.03
C ARG A 26 -4.93 -4.21 -2.62
N PRO A 27 -6.00 -4.99 -2.37
CA PRO A 27 -7.30 -4.40 -2.02
C PRO A 27 -7.26 -3.66 -0.68
N TYR A 28 -6.34 -4.03 0.22
CA TYR A 28 -6.16 -3.34 1.50
C TYR A 28 -5.53 -1.96 1.31
N ALA A 29 -4.42 -1.87 0.57
CA ALA A 29 -3.74 -0.61 0.25
C ALA A 29 -4.64 0.31 -0.58
N GLU A 30 -5.36 -0.22 -1.56
CA GLU A 30 -6.25 0.59 -2.42
C GLU A 30 -7.38 1.26 -1.65
N ARG A 31 -7.98 0.56 -0.67
CA ARG A 31 -9.00 1.16 0.20
C ARG A 31 -8.42 2.27 1.09
N LEU A 32 -7.19 2.10 1.58
CA LEU A 32 -6.53 3.12 2.40
C LEU A 32 -6.21 4.39 1.58
N ILE A 33 -5.71 4.24 0.35
CA ILE A 33 -5.48 5.37 -0.56
C ILE A 33 -6.82 6.05 -0.89
N THR A 34 -7.85 5.28 -1.22
CA THR A 34 -9.19 5.83 -1.52
C THR A 34 -9.77 6.60 -0.34
N LEU A 35 -9.61 6.07 0.87
CA LEU A 35 -10.07 6.75 2.08
C LEU A 35 -9.25 8.01 2.35
N ALA A 36 -7.93 7.97 2.18
CA ALA A 36 -7.06 9.11 2.40
C ALA A 36 -7.30 10.25 1.38
N ARG A 37 -7.66 9.92 0.13
CA ARG A 37 -8.12 10.89 -0.88
C ARG A 37 -9.33 11.72 -0.48
N ARG A 38 -10.16 11.25 0.47
CA ARG A 38 -11.27 12.06 1.00
C ARG A 38 -10.80 13.29 1.76
N GLY A 39 -9.58 13.28 2.31
CA GLY A 39 -8.94 14.43 2.95
C GLY A 39 -9.53 14.90 4.29
N ASP A 40 -10.70 14.39 4.69
CA ASP A 40 -11.39 14.83 5.91
C ASP A 40 -10.76 14.24 7.22
N LEU A 41 -11.01 14.91 8.35
CA LEU A 41 -10.48 14.50 9.67
C LEU A 41 -10.96 13.09 10.07
N HIS A 42 -12.17 12.72 9.68
CA HIS A 42 -12.73 11.41 9.99
C HIS A 42 -11.97 10.30 9.24
N ALA A 43 -11.69 10.50 7.95
CA ALA A 43 -10.86 9.62 7.14
C ALA A 43 -9.45 9.50 7.71
N ARG A 44 -8.81 10.61 8.12
CA ARG A 44 -7.49 10.58 8.77
C ARG A 44 -7.50 9.75 10.04
N ARG A 45 -8.53 9.88 10.89
CA ARG A 45 -8.70 9.06 12.10
C ARG A 45 -8.92 7.58 11.78
N LEU A 46 -9.72 7.26 10.76
CA LEU A 46 -9.96 5.88 10.33
C LEU A 46 -8.68 5.21 9.80
N VAL A 47 -7.89 5.92 9.00
CA VAL A 47 -6.60 5.43 8.49
C VAL A 47 -5.59 5.29 9.62
N ALA A 48 -5.53 6.24 10.57
CA ALA A 48 -4.64 6.18 11.74
C ALA A 48 -4.89 4.94 12.63
N ARG A 49 -6.13 4.43 12.66
CA ARG A 49 -6.42 3.15 13.33
C ARG A 49 -5.72 1.96 12.67
N LYS A 50 -5.29 2.08 11.41
CA LYS A 50 -4.66 1.04 10.59
C LYS A 50 -3.15 1.25 10.42
N ILE A 51 -2.74 2.47 10.12
CA ILE A 51 -1.35 2.93 9.96
C ILE A 51 -1.02 3.81 11.16
N GLN A 52 -0.33 3.25 12.15
CA GLN A 52 -0.02 3.93 13.42
C GLN A 52 1.23 4.82 13.33
N ASP A 53 2.07 4.56 12.34
CA ASP A 53 3.27 5.33 12.04
C ASP A 53 2.88 6.71 11.53
N ARG A 54 3.26 7.77 12.27
CA ARG A 54 2.84 9.14 12.01
C ARG A 54 3.46 9.70 10.73
N GLU A 55 4.71 9.35 10.43
CA GLU A 55 5.39 9.80 9.21
C GLU A 55 4.70 9.20 7.99
N VAL A 56 4.44 7.89 8.03
CA VAL A 56 3.77 7.19 6.92
C VAL A 56 2.33 7.67 6.75
N LEU A 57 1.63 7.93 7.86
CA LEU A 57 0.30 8.53 7.82
C LEU A 57 0.33 9.92 7.17
N GLY A 58 1.30 10.76 7.52
CA GLY A 58 1.50 12.07 6.90
C GLY A 58 1.75 11.93 5.41
N LYS A 59 2.78 11.16 5.02
CA LYS A 59 3.12 10.88 3.62
C LYS A 59 1.93 10.37 2.80
N LEU A 60 1.10 9.49 3.38
CA LEU A 60 -0.08 8.98 2.69
C LEU A 60 -1.08 10.09 2.35
N PHE A 61 -1.35 11.01 3.26
CA PHE A 61 -2.31 12.11 3.04
C PHE A 61 -1.73 13.27 2.25
N ASP A 62 -0.46 13.60 2.50
CA ASP A 62 0.14 14.85 2.06
C ASP A 62 0.87 14.67 0.69
N GLU A 63 1.30 13.45 0.35
CA GLU A 63 2.04 13.16 -0.89
C GLU A 63 1.35 12.11 -1.79
N ILE A 64 1.01 10.94 -1.23
CA ILE A 64 0.54 9.79 -2.03
C ILE A 64 -0.90 10.00 -2.51
N SER A 65 -1.81 10.43 -1.62
CA SER A 65 -3.22 10.59 -1.98
C SER A 65 -3.46 11.67 -3.03
N PRO A 66 -2.81 12.86 -2.96
CA PRO A 66 -2.91 13.88 -4.00
C PRO A 66 -2.44 13.39 -5.38
N ARG A 67 -1.38 12.55 -5.44
CA ARG A 67 -0.89 11.94 -6.70
C ARG A 67 -1.98 11.17 -7.46
N TYR A 68 -2.96 10.62 -6.74
CA TYR A 68 -4.04 9.83 -7.31
C TYR A 68 -5.39 10.53 -7.38
N ALA A 69 -5.43 11.87 -7.24
CA ALA A 69 -6.67 12.64 -7.18
C ALA A 69 -7.60 12.41 -8.39
N GLU A 70 -7.05 12.17 -9.58
CA GLU A 70 -7.83 11.97 -10.82
C GLU A 70 -7.97 10.49 -11.23
N ARG A 71 -7.32 9.57 -10.49
CA ARG A 71 -7.25 8.16 -10.88
C ARG A 71 -8.44 7.35 -10.33
N PRO A 72 -9.25 6.68 -11.17
CA PRO A 72 -10.39 5.89 -10.72
C PRO A 72 -10.00 4.48 -10.24
N GLY A 73 -9.02 4.38 -9.33
CA GLY A 73 -8.55 3.11 -8.75
C GLY A 73 -7.30 2.53 -9.41
N GLY A 74 -6.91 1.31 -8.97
CA GLY A 74 -5.73 0.62 -9.48
C GLY A 74 -4.42 1.35 -9.16
N TYR A 75 -4.24 1.75 -7.90
CA TYR A 75 -3.06 2.51 -7.44
C TYR A 75 -1.82 1.64 -7.22
N THR A 76 -1.97 0.31 -7.28
CA THR A 76 -0.86 -0.64 -7.06
C THR A 76 -0.66 -1.52 -8.28
N ARG A 77 0.59 -1.91 -8.55
CA ARG A 77 0.97 -2.92 -9.53
C ARG A 77 1.68 -4.08 -8.82
N ILE A 78 1.44 -5.30 -9.30
CA ILE A 78 2.14 -6.51 -8.85
C ILE A 78 2.92 -7.07 -10.03
N LEU A 79 4.22 -7.28 -9.86
CA LEU A 79 5.13 -7.88 -10.85
C LEU A 79 5.70 -9.17 -10.26
N LYS A 80 5.57 -10.29 -10.98
CA LYS A 80 6.17 -11.56 -10.55
C LYS A 80 7.67 -11.52 -10.74
N LEU A 81 8.42 -11.93 -9.71
CA LEU A 81 9.89 -11.95 -9.74
C LEU A 81 10.47 -13.37 -9.87
N GLY A 82 9.66 -14.40 -9.60
CA GLY A 82 10.09 -15.81 -9.62
C GLY A 82 9.96 -16.47 -8.25
N ASN A 83 10.79 -17.45 -7.96
CA ASN A 83 10.67 -18.25 -6.73
C ASN A 83 11.87 -17.99 -5.81
N ARG A 84 11.59 -17.87 -4.51
CA ARG A 84 12.62 -17.72 -3.48
C ARG A 84 13.44 -18.99 -3.34
N LYS A 85 14.77 -18.85 -3.25
CA LYS A 85 15.68 -19.94 -2.94
C LYS A 85 15.45 -20.42 -1.51
N GLY A 86 15.25 -21.72 -1.32
CA GLY A 86 15.02 -22.35 -0.01
C GLY A 86 13.68 -23.08 0.05
N ASP A 87 12.59 -22.35 -0.02
CA ASP A 87 11.23 -22.89 0.09
C ASP A 87 10.42 -22.83 -1.22
N ALA A 88 11.05 -22.39 -2.31
CA ALA A 88 10.45 -22.23 -3.63
C ALA A 88 9.17 -21.38 -3.65
N ALA A 89 8.94 -20.52 -2.64
CA ALA A 89 7.78 -19.65 -2.58
C ALA A 89 7.81 -18.61 -3.71
N GLU A 90 6.68 -18.41 -4.39
CA GLU A 90 6.56 -17.40 -5.44
C GLU A 90 6.63 -15.99 -4.83
N ILE A 91 7.55 -15.17 -5.32
CA ILE A 91 7.81 -13.79 -4.91
C ILE A 91 7.29 -12.85 -5.99
N SER A 92 6.71 -11.74 -5.53
CA SER A 92 6.30 -10.62 -6.37
C SER A 92 6.74 -9.29 -5.75
N LEU A 93 7.08 -8.34 -6.60
CA LEU A 93 7.17 -6.92 -6.25
C LEU A 93 5.77 -6.33 -6.27
N ILE A 94 5.37 -5.63 -5.21
CA ILE A 94 4.19 -4.76 -5.21
C ILE A 94 4.65 -3.31 -5.07
N GLU A 95 4.18 -2.45 -5.98
CA GLU A 95 4.57 -1.05 -6.07
C GLU A 95 3.35 -0.14 -6.25
N LEU A 96 3.50 1.11 -5.82
CA LEU A 96 2.60 2.20 -6.19
C LEU A 96 2.83 2.58 -7.66
N VAL A 97 1.74 2.80 -8.38
CA VAL A 97 1.82 3.19 -9.81
C VAL A 97 2.07 4.69 -9.88
N ASN A 98 2.98 5.16 -10.72
CA ASN A 98 3.09 6.60 -10.98
C ASN A 98 1.96 7.12 -11.87
#